data_AF-A0A151Y1D8-F1
#
_entry.id   AF-A0A151Y1D8-F1
#
_cell.length_a   1.000
_cell.length_b   1.000
_cell.length_c   1.000
_cell.angle_alpha   90.00
_cell.angle_beta   90.00
_cell.angle_gamma   90.00
#
_symmetry.space_group_name_H-M   'P 1'
#
loop_
_entity.id
_entity.type
_entity.pdbx_description
1 polymer ?
#
loop_
_entity_poly.entity_id
_entity_poly.type
_entity_poly.pdbx_seq_one_letter_code
_entity_poly.pdbx_strand_id
1 'polypeptide(L)'
;MDAVNILTLIISLLALLVTYVVFKSDQQPQIIIFATPHYGKPSLIQLHVKNIGKSIAENIHISSDQPIPRGAFGISRLNELQKNFESGIFKYGVKVFPPNQSYIYDWGQFGGLKEALNQKPITFKVTYLYKHPLNLWKTKVTDISIIDINELEALPASDGGLIEQMTNINKELRALNTKIDKKF
;
A
#
# COMPACT_ATOMS: atom_id res chain seq x y z
N MET A 1 49.64 0.29 24.99
CA MET A 1 48.17 0.11 24.91
C MET A 1 47.89 -1.34 25.20
N ASP A 2 47.25 -1.63 26.32
CA ASP A 2 47.15 -2.98 26.85
C ASP A 2 46.26 -3.87 25.97
N ALA A 3 46.52 -5.18 25.95
CA ALA A 3 45.73 -6.13 25.16
C ALA A 3 44.23 -6.07 25.46
N VAL A 4 43.89 -5.77 26.73
CA VAL A 4 42.51 -5.52 27.17
C VAL A 4 41.93 -4.28 26.47
N ASN A 5 42.68 -3.18 26.36
CA ASN A 5 42.23 -1.95 25.71
C ASN A 5 42.01 -2.15 24.21
N ILE A 6 42.87 -2.93 23.55
CA ILE A 6 42.71 -3.29 22.13
C ILE A 6 41.44 -4.14 21.95
N LEU A 7 41.24 -5.14 22.81
CA LEU A 7 40.06 -6.00 22.76
C LEU A 7 38.77 -5.21 22.98
N THR A 8 38.73 -4.31 23.98
CA THR A 8 37.57 -3.45 24.23
C THR A 8 37.28 -2.51 23.07
N LEU A 9 38.32 -1.99 22.40
CA LEU A 9 38.14 -1.14 21.22
C LEU A 9 37.50 -1.91 20.07
N ILE A 10 37.95 -3.14 19.82
CA ILE A 10 37.40 -4.02 18.77
C ILE A 10 35.94 -4.35 19.06
N ILE A 11 35.62 -4.74 20.30
CA ILE A 11 34.24 -5.05 20.71
C ILE A 11 33.35 -3.82 20.53
N SER A 12 33.81 -2.64 20.95
CA SER A 12 33.07 -1.39 20.80
C SER A 12 32.82 -1.03 19.34
N LEU A 13 33.82 -1.23 18.47
CA LEU A 13 33.70 -0.97 17.04
C LEU A 13 32.70 -1.93 16.38
N LEU A 14 32.72 -3.22 16.74
CA LEU A 14 31.75 -4.20 16.27
C LEU A 14 30.34 -3.86 16.73
N ALA A 15 30.16 -3.49 17.99
CA ALA A 15 28.86 -3.06 18.52
C ALA A 15 28.32 -1.84 17.78
N LEU A 16 29.18 -0.86 17.48
CA LEU A 16 28.82 0.32 16.68
C LEU A 16 28.40 -0.08 15.26
N LEU A 17 29.15 -0.97 14.61
CA LEU A 17 28.83 -1.45 13.26
C LEU A 17 27.48 -2.18 13.22
N VAL A 18 27.21 -3.07 14.19
CA VAL A 18 25.93 -3.78 14.29
C VAL A 18 24.79 -2.79 14.52
N THR A 19 24.97 -1.85 15.45
CA THR A 19 23.98 -0.79 15.73
C THR A 19 23.69 0.05 14.49
N TYR A 20 24.73 0.40 13.74
CA TYR A 20 24.61 1.16 12.50
C TYR A 20 23.82 0.38 11.43
N VAL A 21 24.10 -0.91 11.24
CA VAL A 21 23.38 -1.75 10.26
C VAL A 21 21.90 -1.86 10.64
N VAL A 22 21.60 -2.12 11.91
CA VAL A 22 20.22 -2.21 12.40
C VAL A 22 19.48 -0.88 12.22
N PHE A 23 20.10 0.23 12.62
CA PHE A 23 19.52 1.56 12.45
C PHE A 23 19.26 1.88 10.97
N LYS A 24 20.21 1.57 10.10
CA LYS A 24 20.09 1.80 8.66
C LYS A 24 18.94 1.00 8.04
N SER A 25 18.79 -0.26 8.44
CA SER A 25 17.70 -1.10 7.99
C SER A 25 16.33 -0.59 8.46
N ASP A 26 16.25 -0.09 9.69
CA ASP A 26 14.99 0.38 10.29
C ASP A 26 14.50 1.71 9.69
N GLN A 27 15.42 2.56 9.24
CA GLN A 27 15.13 3.88 8.68
C GLN A 27 14.88 3.87 7.16
N GLN A 28 14.92 2.72 6.51
CA GLN A 28 14.73 2.64 5.07
C GLN A 28 13.24 2.85 4.72
N PRO A 29 12.91 3.67 3.69
CA PRO A 29 11.59 3.60 3.10
C PRO A 29 11.37 2.22 2.50
N GLN A 30 10.11 1.79 2.45
CA GLN A 30 9.73 0.55 1.80
C GLN A 30 8.34 0.74 1.21
N ILE A 31 8.26 0.67 -0.12
CA ILE A 31 7.00 0.86 -0.83
C ILE A 31 6.48 -0.48 -1.28
N ILE A 32 5.27 -0.81 -0.83
CA ILE A 32 4.58 -2.02 -1.22
C ILE A 32 3.32 -1.68 -2.03
N ILE A 33 3.02 -2.55 -2.99
CA ILE A 33 1.77 -2.50 -3.76
C ILE A 33 1.02 -3.79 -3.49
N PHE A 34 -0.20 -3.68 -2.98
CA PHE A 34 -1.00 -4.85 -2.59
C PHE A 34 -2.48 -4.61 -2.85
N ALA A 35 -3.25 -5.68 -2.93
CA ALA A 35 -4.67 -5.63 -3.17
C ALA A 35 -5.45 -6.13 -1.96
N THR A 36 -6.58 -5.49 -1.66
CA THR A 36 -7.47 -5.88 -0.55
C THR A 36 -8.93 -5.76 -0.96
N PRO A 37 -9.83 -6.55 -0.35
CA PRO A 37 -11.26 -6.31 -0.50
C PRO A 37 -11.65 -4.95 0.07
N HIS A 38 -12.64 -4.30 -0.55
CA HIS A 38 -13.19 -3.03 -0.09
C HIS A 38 -14.23 -3.28 1.02
N TYR A 39 -13.94 -2.84 2.25
CA TYR A 39 -14.82 -3.10 3.41
C TYR A 39 -16.13 -2.29 3.43
N GLY A 40 -16.26 -1.26 2.60
CA GLY A 40 -17.51 -0.49 2.45
C GLY A 40 -18.31 -0.70 1.16
N LYS A 41 -17.84 -1.52 0.21
CA LYS A 41 -18.47 -1.68 -1.12
C LYS A 41 -18.42 -3.16 -1.50
N PRO A 42 -19.55 -3.78 -1.84
CA PRO A 42 -19.60 -5.21 -2.10
C PRO A 42 -18.80 -5.61 -3.34
N SER A 43 -18.09 -6.73 -3.22
CA SER A 43 -17.33 -7.39 -4.29
C SER A 43 -16.24 -6.55 -4.96
N LEU A 44 -15.89 -5.39 -4.38
CA LEU A 44 -14.90 -4.49 -4.93
C LEU A 44 -13.52 -4.76 -4.32
N ILE A 45 -12.49 -4.69 -5.13
CA ILE A 45 -11.09 -4.85 -4.73
C ILE A 45 -10.38 -3.50 -4.91
N GLN A 46 -9.63 -3.11 -3.88
CA GLN A 46 -8.80 -1.92 -3.88
C GLN A 46 -7.34 -2.27 -4.15
N LEU A 47 -6.66 -1.41 -4.90
CA LEU A 47 -5.22 -1.45 -5.10
C LEU A 47 -4.58 -0.36 -4.25
N HIS A 48 -3.69 -0.77 -3.36
CA HIS A 48 -2.98 0.10 -2.44
C HIS A 48 -1.54 0.25 -2.89
N VAL A 49 -1.05 1.48 -2.94
CA VAL A 49 0.37 1.82 -3.01
C VAL A 49 0.72 2.51 -1.70
N LYS A 50 1.56 1.89 -0.86
CA LYS A 50 1.83 2.38 0.49
C LYS A 50 3.32 2.39 0.80
N ASN A 51 3.78 3.48 1.40
CA ASN A 51 5.08 3.50 2.05
C ASN A 51 4.92 2.99 3.50
N ILE A 52 5.38 1.78 3.76
CA ILE A 52 5.39 1.14 5.09
C ILE A 52 6.70 1.38 5.85
N GLY A 53 7.71 1.95 5.19
CA GLY A 53 8.97 2.30 5.83
C GLY A 53 8.85 3.57 6.68
N LYS A 54 9.93 3.87 7.41
CA LYS A 54 9.96 4.99 8.39
C LYS A 54 10.46 6.31 7.82
N SER A 55 10.83 6.35 6.54
CA SER A 55 11.42 7.51 5.89
C SER A 55 10.72 7.87 4.58
N ILE A 56 11.08 9.04 4.06
CA ILE A 56 10.56 9.59 2.82
C ILE A 56 11.26 8.91 1.64
N ALA A 57 10.47 8.39 0.70
CA ALA A 57 10.96 8.02 -0.62
C ALA A 57 10.83 9.21 -1.58
N GLU A 58 11.78 9.35 -2.49
CA GLU A 58 11.82 10.43 -3.47
C GLU A 58 11.90 9.88 -4.89
N ASN A 59 11.33 10.62 -5.85
CA ASN A 59 11.33 10.28 -7.28
C ASN A 59 10.91 8.82 -7.53
N ILE A 60 9.75 8.46 -7.00
CA ILE A 60 9.17 7.13 -7.11
C ILE A 60 8.75 6.91 -8.56
N HIS A 61 9.17 5.79 -9.13
CA HIS A 61 8.73 5.30 -10.42
C HIS A 61 8.23 3.87 -10.27
N ILE A 62 7.05 3.57 -10.81
CA ILE A 62 6.43 2.26 -10.76
C ILE A 62 6.40 1.69 -12.17
N SER A 63 6.86 0.45 -12.33
CA SER A 63 6.70 -0.33 -13.55
C SER A 63 6.08 -1.69 -13.23
N SER A 64 5.48 -2.32 -14.22
CA SER A 64 4.88 -3.65 -14.11
C SER A 64 5.27 -4.53 -15.30
N ASP A 65 5.17 -5.84 -15.12
CA ASP A 65 5.40 -6.86 -16.16
C ASP A 65 4.25 -6.96 -17.18
N GLN A 66 3.06 -6.49 -16.81
CA GLN A 66 1.90 -6.39 -17.69
C GLN A 66 1.11 -5.08 -17.46
N PRO A 67 0.25 -4.64 -18.40
CA PRO A 67 -0.54 -3.42 -18.24
C PRO A 67 -1.41 -3.46 -16.98
N ILE A 68 -1.44 -2.36 -16.24
CA ILE A 68 -2.19 -2.26 -14.98
C ILE A 68 -3.64 -1.87 -15.32
N PRO A 69 -4.64 -2.74 -15.07
CA PRO A 69 -6.04 -2.42 -15.37
C PRO A 69 -6.52 -1.24 -14.52
N ARG A 70 -7.27 -0.35 -15.13
CA ARG A 70 -7.94 0.78 -14.50
C ARG A 70 -9.44 0.50 -14.45
N GLY A 71 -9.90 -0.06 -13.34
CA GLY A 71 -11.33 -0.36 -13.14
C GLY A 71 -11.79 -1.60 -13.90
N ALA A 72 -11.23 -2.75 -13.59
CA ALA A 72 -11.63 -4.03 -14.18
C ALA A 72 -12.88 -4.57 -13.47
N PHE A 73 -14.05 -4.04 -13.81
CA PHE A 73 -15.32 -4.40 -13.17
C PHE A 73 -16.02 -5.56 -13.87
N GLY A 74 -16.71 -6.37 -13.07
CA GLY A 74 -17.52 -7.50 -13.49
C GLY A 74 -17.31 -8.74 -12.63
N ILE A 75 -18.40 -9.45 -12.31
CA ILE A 75 -18.40 -10.52 -11.31
C ILE A 75 -17.77 -11.81 -11.86
N SER A 76 -18.14 -12.20 -13.08
CA SER A 76 -17.58 -13.41 -13.74
C SER A 76 -16.55 -13.07 -14.80
N ARG A 77 -16.69 -11.92 -15.45
CA ARG A 77 -15.91 -11.42 -16.60
C ARG A 77 -15.99 -9.90 -16.65
N LEU A 78 -15.15 -9.26 -17.45
CA LEU A 78 -15.16 -7.83 -17.71
C LEU A 78 -16.51 -7.36 -18.28
N ASN A 79 -17.09 -6.32 -17.67
CA ASN A 79 -18.32 -5.69 -18.15
C ASN A 79 -18.07 -4.76 -19.36
N GLU A 80 -16.87 -4.17 -19.43
CA GLU A 80 -16.46 -3.25 -20.48
C GLU A 80 -15.09 -3.65 -21.03
N LEU A 81 -14.72 -3.09 -22.18
CA LEU A 81 -13.37 -3.19 -22.71
C LEU A 81 -12.34 -2.73 -21.67
N GLN A 82 -11.29 -3.54 -21.50
CA GLN A 82 -10.21 -3.28 -20.57
C GLN A 82 -9.58 -1.91 -20.84
N LYS A 83 -9.54 -1.07 -19.81
CA LYS A 83 -8.82 0.20 -19.78
C LYS A 83 -7.63 0.05 -18.84
N ASN A 84 -6.52 0.71 -19.14
CA ASN A 84 -5.30 0.66 -18.33
C ASN A 84 -4.99 2.02 -17.71
N PHE A 85 -4.13 2.06 -16.69
CA PHE A 85 -3.66 3.31 -16.12
C PHE A 85 -2.71 4.04 -17.09
N GLU A 86 -3.19 5.11 -17.70
CA GLU A 86 -2.38 6.00 -18.55
C GLU A 86 -1.96 7.31 -17.86
N SER A 87 -2.32 7.48 -16.58
CA SER A 87 -2.08 8.70 -15.80
C SER A 87 -1.85 8.40 -14.32
N GLY A 88 -1.51 9.44 -13.55
CA GLY A 88 -1.28 9.33 -12.11
C GLY A 88 0.04 8.65 -11.75
N ILE A 89 0.08 8.02 -10.56
CA ILE A 89 1.30 7.45 -9.99
C ILE A 89 1.93 6.35 -10.86
N PHE A 90 1.11 5.56 -11.55
CA PHE A 90 1.57 4.46 -12.39
C PHE A 90 2.20 4.92 -13.72
N LYS A 91 1.99 6.19 -14.12
CA LYS A 91 2.59 6.77 -15.33
C LYS A 91 3.70 7.76 -15.01
N TYR A 92 3.42 8.71 -14.11
CA TYR A 92 4.29 9.84 -13.82
C TYR A 92 5.10 9.67 -12.54
N GLY A 93 4.75 8.70 -11.69
CA GLY A 93 5.37 8.53 -10.39
C GLY A 93 4.95 9.60 -9.37
N VAL A 94 5.70 9.70 -8.28
CA VAL A 94 5.55 10.75 -7.26
C VAL A 94 6.92 11.30 -6.89
N LYS A 95 7.01 12.63 -6.71
CA LYS A 95 8.27 13.26 -6.32
C LYS A 95 8.67 12.96 -4.88
N VAL A 96 7.71 12.94 -3.97
CA VAL A 96 7.91 12.76 -2.53
C VAL A 96 6.81 11.84 -2.01
N PHE A 97 7.18 10.76 -1.34
CA PHE A 97 6.26 9.81 -0.74
C PHE A 97 6.59 9.61 0.74
N PRO A 98 5.94 10.38 1.63
CA PRO A 98 6.10 10.31 3.07
C PRO A 98 5.85 8.91 3.66
N PRO A 99 6.46 8.61 4.82
CA PRO A 99 6.17 7.37 5.54
C PRO A 99 4.69 7.29 5.94
N ASN A 100 4.14 6.07 5.95
CA ASN A 100 2.75 5.74 6.26
C ASN A 100 1.69 6.32 5.30
N GLN A 101 2.08 7.11 4.30
CA GLN A 101 1.14 7.59 3.29
C GLN A 101 0.73 6.44 2.36
N SER A 102 -0.52 6.47 1.91
CA SER A 102 -1.11 5.49 1.00
C SER A 102 -1.88 6.17 -0.13
N TYR A 103 -1.77 5.64 -1.34
CA TYR A 103 -2.67 5.92 -2.45
C TYR A 103 -3.54 4.69 -2.66
N ILE A 104 -4.86 4.89 -2.70
CA ILE A 104 -5.85 3.81 -2.76
C ILE A 104 -6.68 4.03 -4.02
N TYR A 105 -6.79 2.99 -4.85
CA TYR A 105 -7.56 2.99 -6.08
C TYR A 105 -8.62 1.89 -6.04
N ASP A 106 -9.82 2.20 -6.51
CA ASP A 106 -10.81 1.17 -6.81
C ASP A 106 -10.34 0.42 -8.07
N TRP A 107 -9.84 -0.80 -7.88
CA TRP A 107 -9.10 -1.52 -8.92
C TRP A 107 -10.03 -2.31 -9.84
N GLY A 108 -11.05 -2.93 -9.27
CA GLY A 108 -12.01 -3.75 -10.02
C GLY A 108 -12.76 -4.74 -9.14
N GLN A 109 -13.38 -5.72 -9.76
CA GLN A 109 -14.01 -6.87 -9.12
C GLN A 109 -13.24 -8.14 -9.48
N PHE A 110 -13.42 -9.21 -8.70
CA PHE A 110 -12.62 -10.44 -8.85
C PHE A 110 -12.62 -11.01 -10.28
N GLY A 111 -13.80 -11.27 -10.87
CA GLY A 111 -13.89 -11.84 -12.22
C GLY A 111 -13.30 -10.93 -13.30
N GLY A 112 -13.60 -9.64 -13.24
CA GLY A 112 -13.06 -8.64 -14.16
C GLY A 112 -11.53 -8.53 -14.06
N LEU A 113 -10.96 -8.52 -12.85
CA LEU A 113 -9.51 -8.49 -12.64
C LEU A 113 -8.84 -9.78 -13.11
N LYS A 114 -9.45 -10.94 -12.85
CA LYS A 114 -8.95 -12.24 -13.30
C LYS A 114 -8.84 -12.31 -14.82
N GLU A 115 -9.83 -11.79 -15.54
CA GLU A 115 -9.79 -11.69 -17.00
C GLU A 115 -8.78 -10.63 -17.49
N ALA A 116 -8.80 -9.42 -16.92
CA ALA A 116 -7.92 -8.32 -17.33
C ALA A 116 -6.41 -8.61 -17.13
N LEU A 117 -6.08 -9.46 -16.15
CA LEU A 117 -4.71 -9.91 -15.87
C LEU A 117 -4.37 -11.25 -16.54
N ASN A 118 -5.22 -11.74 -17.45
CA ASN A 118 -5.05 -13.01 -18.14
C ASN A 118 -4.79 -14.19 -17.19
N GLN A 119 -5.43 -14.17 -16.02
CA GLN A 119 -5.30 -15.19 -14.97
C GLN A 119 -3.86 -15.36 -14.44
N LYS A 120 -3.01 -14.34 -14.60
CA LYS A 120 -1.62 -14.35 -14.13
C LYS A 120 -1.42 -13.32 -13.01
N PRO A 121 -0.51 -13.60 -12.06
CA PRO A 121 -0.05 -12.58 -11.12
C PRO A 121 0.53 -11.38 -11.86
N ILE A 122 0.36 -10.19 -11.29
CA ILE A 122 1.03 -8.96 -11.75
C ILE A 122 2.21 -8.66 -10.83
N THR A 123 3.37 -8.39 -11.42
CA THR A 123 4.58 -8.01 -10.70
C THR A 123 4.82 -6.52 -10.86
N PHE A 124 4.85 -5.79 -9.75
CA PHE A 124 5.24 -4.40 -9.69
C PHE A 124 6.69 -4.25 -9.26
N LYS A 125 7.41 -3.33 -9.90
CA LYS A 125 8.74 -2.87 -9.51
C LYS A 125 8.65 -1.39 -9.18
N VAL A 126 8.93 -1.04 -7.93
CA VAL A 126 8.93 0.33 -7.45
C VAL A 126 10.38 0.77 -7.25
N THR A 127 10.81 1.75 -8.03
CA THR A 127 12.16 2.33 -7.93
C THR A 127 12.08 3.71 -7.32
N TYR A 128 12.93 4.02 -6.36
CA TYR A 128 12.99 5.34 -5.72
C TYR A 128 14.39 5.67 -5.21
N LEU A 129 14.56 6.93 -4.83
CA LEU A 129 15.74 7.44 -4.14
C LEU A 129 15.38 7.69 -2.68
N TYR A 130 16.32 7.45 -1.77
CA TYR A 130 16.19 7.92 -0.39
C TYR A 130 17.53 8.44 0.11
N LYS A 131 17.47 9.40 1.03
CA LYS A 131 18.66 9.94 1.70
C LYS A 131 18.69 9.41 3.12
N HIS A 132 19.62 8.50 3.41
CA HIS A 132 19.86 8.09 4.79
C HIS A 132 20.47 9.28 5.57
N PRO A 133 20.08 9.53 6.83
CA PRO A 133 20.60 10.67 7.61
C PRO A 133 22.13 10.73 7.69
N LEU A 134 22.77 9.56 7.72
CA LEU A 134 24.23 9.40 7.81
C LEU A 134 24.93 9.24 6.44
N ASN A 135 24.19 9.15 5.33
CA ASN A 135 24.79 9.06 4.00
C ASN A 135 24.90 10.45 3.35
N LEU A 136 26.05 10.74 2.75
CA LEU A 136 26.27 11.96 1.97
C LEU A 136 25.49 11.95 0.65
N TRP A 137 25.26 10.76 0.09
CA TRP A 137 24.56 10.56 -1.20
C TRP A 137 23.24 9.83 -1.05
N LYS A 138 22.33 10.08 -1.99
CA LYS A 138 21.06 9.34 -2.10
C LYS A 138 21.32 7.93 -2.61
N THR A 139 20.62 6.98 -2.05
CA THR A 139 20.67 5.58 -2.47
C THR A 139 19.44 5.26 -3.31
N LYS A 140 19.65 4.59 -4.43
CA LYS A 140 18.58 4.07 -5.27
C LYS A 140 18.18 2.67 -4.78
N VAL A 141 16.89 2.46 -4.59
CA VAL A 141 16.32 1.19 -4.12
C VAL A 141 15.22 0.75 -5.08
N THR A 142 15.05 -0.56 -5.19
CA THR A 142 13.97 -1.18 -5.93
C THR A 142 13.24 -2.18 -5.04
N ASP A 143 11.96 -1.92 -4.80
CA ASP A 143 11.06 -2.86 -4.13
C ASP A 143 10.24 -3.63 -5.18
N ILE A 144 9.92 -4.89 -4.89
CA ILE A 144 9.13 -5.76 -5.75
C ILE A 144 7.88 -6.16 -4.98
N SER A 145 6.71 -6.07 -5.62
CA SER A 145 5.46 -6.57 -5.08
C SER A 145 4.78 -7.43 -6.12
N ILE A 146 4.31 -8.61 -5.73
CA ILE A 146 3.58 -9.53 -6.61
C ILE A 146 2.16 -9.62 -6.07
N ILE A 147 1.18 -9.49 -6.96
CA ILE A 147 -0.23 -9.62 -6.60
C ILE A 147 -0.82 -10.74 -7.44
N ASP A 148 -1.29 -11.80 -6.78
CA ASP A 148 -2.14 -12.82 -7.37
C ASP A 148 -3.58 -12.60 -6.90
N ILE A 149 -4.48 -12.31 -7.85
CA ILE A 149 -5.90 -12.08 -7.53
C ILE A 149 -6.56 -13.31 -6.91
N ASN A 150 -6.07 -14.52 -7.22
CA ASN A 150 -6.64 -15.75 -6.67
C ASN A 150 -6.52 -15.81 -5.14
N GLU A 151 -5.56 -15.09 -4.54
CA GLU A 151 -5.43 -14.97 -3.07
C GLU A 151 -6.64 -14.29 -2.43
N LEU A 152 -7.41 -13.53 -3.20
CA LEU A 152 -8.58 -12.79 -2.74
C LEU A 152 -9.90 -13.55 -2.93
N GLU A 153 -9.89 -14.72 -3.59
CA GLU A 153 -11.12 -15.45 -3.99
C GLU A 153 -12.01 -15.85 -2.80
N ALA A 154 -11.40 -16.26 -1.70
CA ALA A 154 -12.10 -16.71 -0.50
C ALA A 154 -12.21 -15.62 0.59
N LEU A 155 -11.73 -14.41 0.33
CA LEU A 155 -11.80 -13.34 1.32
C LEU A 155 -13.22 -12.80 1.44
N PRO A 156 -13.69 -12.51 2.67
CA PRO A 156 -14.99 -11.90 2.86
C PRO A 156 -14.98 -10.51 2.22
N ALA A 157 -15.82 -10.31 1.20
CA ALA A 157 -16.16 -8.98 0.76
C ALA A 157 -17.20 -8.39 1.72
N SER A 158 -17.22 -7.06 1.85
CA SER A 158 -18.31 -6.38 2.56
C SER A 158 -19.64 -6.78 1.94
N ASP A 159 -20.61 -7.17 2.77
CA ASP A 159 -22.00 -7.36 2.37
C ASP A 159 -22.76 -6.03 2.26
N GLY A 160 -22.11 -4.90 2.58
CA GLY A 160 -22.76 -3.59 2.69
C GLY A 160 -23.51 -3.39 4.01
N GLY A 161 -23.57 -4.39 4.89
CA GLY A 161 -24.30 -4.35 6.16
C GLY A 161 -23.76 -3.28 7.13
N LEU A 162 -22.47 -2.94 7.04
CA LEU A 162 -21.88 -1.82 7.80
C LEU A 162 -22.51 -0.46 7.46
N ILE A 163 -22.81 -0.22 6.19
CA ILE A 163 -23.47 1.02 5.74
C ILE A 163 -24.92 1.03 6.26
N GLU A 164 -25.61 -0.10 6.21
CA GLU A 164 -26.97 -0.24 6.72
C GLU A 164 -27.03 0.00 8.24
N GLN A 165 -26.10 -0.59 8.99
CA GLN A 165 -25.95 -0.35 10.44
C GLN A 165 -25.69 1.13 10.75
N MET A 166 -24.76 1.77 10.05
CA MET A 166 -24.49 3.21 10.18
C MET A 166 -25.73 4.06 9.88
N THR A 167 -26.51 3.68 8.86
CA THR A 167 -27.74 4.39 8.46
C THR A 167 -28.81 4.27 9.55
N ASN A 168 -28.96 3.07 10.13
CA ASN A 168 -29.87 2.83 11.25
C ASN A 168 -29.46 3.61 12.50
N ILE A 169 -28.17 3.61 12.86
CA ILE A 169 -27.63 4.41 13.96
C ILE A 169 -27.93 5.90 13.75
N ASN A 170 -27.69 6.42 12.54
CA ASN A 170 -27.97 7.83 12.23
C ASN A 170 -29.46 8.17 12.38
N LYS A 171 -30.34 7.25 11.97
CA LYS A 171 -31.80 7.40 12.10
C LYS A 171 -32.23 7.44 13.57
N GLU A 172 -31.68 6.55 14.40
CA GLU A 172 -31.95 6.53 15.84
C GLU A 172 -31.44 7.80 16.54
N LEU A 173 -30.24 8.27 16.21
CA LEU A 173 -29.69 9.51 16.75
C LEU A 173 -30.56 10.74 16.40
N ARG A 174 -31.06 10.83 15.17
CA ARG A 174 -31.99 11.90 14.77
C ARG A 174 -33.31 11.84 15.53
N ALA A 175 -33.83 10.64 15.76
CA ALA A 175 -35.06 10.43 16.54
C ALA A 175 -34.89 10.79 18.02
N LEU A 176 -33.70 10.56 18.59
CA LEU A 176 -33.37 11.01 19.94
C LEU A 176 -33.27 12.53 20.02
N ASN A 177 -32.58 13.17 19.07
CA ASN A 177 -32.41 14.62 19.07
C ASN A 177 -33.76 15.37 18.98
N THR A 178 -34.66 14.92 18.11
CA THR A 178 -36.02 15.49 17.99
C THR A 178 -36.89 15.25 19.22
N LYS A 179 -36.66 14.19 19.99
CA LYS A 179 -37.34 13.97 21.28
C LYS A 179 -36.80 14.87 22.39
N ILE A 180 -35.51 15.21 22.35
CA ILE A 180 -34.88 16.15 23.28
C ILE A 180 -35.38 17.57 23.00
N ASP A 181 -35.42 17.99 21.74
CA ASP A 181 -35.90 19.32 21.34
C ASP A 181 -37.37 19.58 21.67
N LYS A 182 -38.20 18.52 21.77
CA LYS A 182 -39.62 18.61 22.17
C LYS A 182 -39.84 18.60 23.68
N LYS A 183 -38.78 18.37 24.47
CA LYS A 183 -38.85 18.27 25.94
C LYS A 183 -38.47 19.60 26.62
N PHE A 184 -38.04 20.58 25.83
CA PHE A 184 -37.84 21.98 26.18
C PHE A 184 -38.84 22.85 25.40
#